data_AF-A0AAV1ZVT5-F1
#
_entry.id   AF-A0AAV1ZVT5-F1
#
_cell.length_a   1.000
_cell.length_b   1.000
_cell.length_c   1.000
_cell.angle_alpha   90.00
_cell.angle_beta   90.00
_cell.angle_gamma   90.00
#
_symmetry.space_group_name_H-M   'P 1'
#
loop_
_entity.id
_entity.type
_entity.pdbx_description
1 polymer ?
#
loop_
_entity_poly.entity_id
_entity_poly.type
_entity_poly.pdbx_seq_one_letter_code
_entity_poly.pdbx_strand_id
1 'polypeptide(L)'
;MHQANAQRGNICKKDNGLFPHDQYCDYYYECQNGNAKEVACPNGLAFAGKAKGLIQNCDYPHRVGCPGNDGSTMGQAPIGTDNCPWLYGVFAHQTSCTRYWQCWNGTATIQQCPFSLLYNDVIHSCDWPDNVPDCQKHPICKDEPNGHIPIEKSCGRFWLCVGGYPRLQRCPAGLAFSPTGLRCELAQNVPGCEPPPTTPATEDDDDSKLANQIQADAPPRSRPNARPQGQFRPQNGK
;
A
#
# COMPACT_ATOMS: atom_id res chain seq x y z
N MET A 1 40.34 -9.31 30.65
CA MET A 1 40.44 -8.80 29.27
C MET A 1 41.36 -9.70 28.45
N HIS A 2 40.91 -10.84 27.91
CA HIS A 2 41.67 -11.62 26.92
C HIS A 2 40.68 -12.54 26.21
N GLN A 3 40.39 -12.23 24.93
CA GLN A 3 39.94 -13.09 23.82
C GLN A 3 39.08 -12.27 22.84
N ALA A 4 39.70 -11.32 22.15
CA ALA A 4 39.06 -10.58 21.04
C ALA A 4 39.96 -10.46 19.79
N ASN A 5 41.09 -11.19 19.74
CA ASN A 5 42.12 -10.97 18.73
C ASN A 5 42.54 -12.22 17.92
N ALA A 6 41.84 -13.36 18.06
CA ALA A 6 42.20 -14.60 17.36
C ALA A 6 41.36 -14.92 16.11
N GLN A 7 40.23 -14.21 15.86
CA GLN A 7 39.32 -14.53 14.74
C GLN A 7 39.50 -13.63 13.50
N ARG A 8 40.09 -12.43 13.63
CA ARG A 8 40.23 -11.47 12.52
C ARG A 8 41.15 -11.92 11.38
N GLY A 9 42.10 -12.81 11.64
CA GLY A 9 43.03 -13.33 10.62
C GLY A 9 42.52 -14.56 9.84
N ASN A 10 41.34 -15.11 10.17
CA ASN A 10 40.81 -16.33 9.54
C ASN A 10 39.75 -16.08 8.46
N ILE A 11 39.04 -14.95 8.52
CA ILE A 11 37.87 -14.67 7.69
C ILE A 11 38.24 -14.50 6.21
N CYS A 12 39.30 -13.73 5.92
CA CYS A 12 39.77 -13.50 4.55
C CYS A 12 40.80 -14.52 4.07
N LYS A 13 40.86 -15.72 4.66
CA LYS A 13 41.85 -16.75 4.30
C LYS A 13 41.67 -17.33 2.90
N LYS A 14 40.56 -17.05 2.22
CA LYS A 14 40.30 -17.47 0.85
C LYS A 14 39.70 -16.31 0.08
N ASP A 15 40.45 -15.82 -0.90
CA ASP A 15 40.09 -14.90 -1.99
C ASP A 15 39.47 -13.54 -1.64
N ASN A 16 39.62 -12.60 -2.57
CA ASN A 16 38.92 -11.32 -2.55
C ASN A 16 37.41 -11.57 -2.68
N GLY A 17 36.58 -10.97 -1.82
CA GLY A 17 35.16 -11.30 -1.80
C GLY A 17 34.38 -10.63 -0.69
N LEU A 18 33.11 -11.02 -0.61
CA LEU A 18 32.17 -10.62 0.45
C LEU A 18 31.81 -11.84 1.26
N PHE A 19 31.97 -11.76 2.58
CA PHE A 19 31.72 -12.87 3.50
C PHE A 19 30.77 -12.44 4.62
N PRO A 20 29.85 -13.30 5.07
CA PRO A 20 28.96 -12.97 6.18
C PRO A 20 29.77 -12.74 7.47
N HIS A 21 29.29 -11.85 8.32
CA HIS A 21 29.81 -11.73 9.68
C HIS A 21 29.29 -12.92 10.52
N ASP A 22 30.11 -13.40 11.46
CA ASP A 22 29.84 -14.59 12.26
C ASP A 22 28.74 -14.40 13.32
N GLN A 23 28.68 -13.22 13.92
CA GLN A 23 27.68 -12.88 14.94
C GLN A 23 26.51 -12.01 14.44
N TYR A 24 26.74 -11.10 13.49
CA TYR A 24 25.76 -10.09 13.11
C TYR A 24 25.34 -10.19 11.64
N CYS A 25 24.09 -10.48 11.37
CA CYS A 25 23.59 -10.70 10.01
C CYS A 25 23.53 -9.41 9.17
N ASP A 26 23.56 -8.23 9.80
CA ASP A 26 23.58 -6.90 9.20
C ASP A 26 24.99 -6.35 9.03
N TYR A 27 26.01 -7.17 9.28
CA TYR A 27 27.40 -6.89 8.93
C TYR A 27 27.95 -7.95 7.98
N TYR A 28 28.91 -7.55 7.15
CA TYR A 28 29.66 -8.45 6.30
C TYR A 28 31.10 -7.95 6.14
N TYR A 29 31.99 -8.84 5.72
CA TYR A 29 33.39 -8.52 5.47
C TYR A 29 33.65 -8.36 3.98
N GLU A 30 34.20 -7.21 3.60
CA GLU A 30 34.87 -7.00 2.33
C GLU A 30 36.34 -7.41 2.47
N CYS A 31 36.72 -8.51 1.83
CA CYS A 31 38.09 -9.01 1.83
C CYS A 31 38.83 -8.51 0.59
N GLN A 32 39.96 -7.84 0.80
CA GLN A 32 40.91 -7.45 -0.25
C GLN A 32 42.34 -7.78 0.17
N ASN A 33 43.00 -8.64 -0.59
CA ASN A 33 44.38 -9.09 -0.37
C ASN A 33 44.62 -9.58 1.08
N GLY A 34 43.66 -10.33 1.62
CA GLY A 34 43.71 -10.84 3.00
C GLY A 34 43.30 -9.85 4.08
N ASN A 35 43.03 -8.58 3.74
CA ASN A 35 42.53 -7.60 4.70
C ASN A 35 41.00 -7.63 4.75
N ALA A 36 40.46 -7.90 5.95
CA ALA A 36 39.03 -7.83 6.22
C ALA A 36 38.64 -6.41 6.59
N LYS A 37 37.72 -5.82 5.83
CA LYS A 37 37.00 -4.62 6.22
C LYS A 37 35.56 -5.00 6.56
N GLU A 38 35.16 -4.73 7.79
CA GLU A 38 33.78 -4.91 8.22
C GLU A 38 32.92 -3.76 7.66
N VAL A 39 31.77 -4.11 7.09
CA VAL A 39 30.82 -3.20 6.45
C VAL A 39 29.43 -3.52 6.96
N ALA A 40 28.72 -2.47 7.40
CA ALA A 40 27.34 -2.57 7.83
C ALA A 40 26.38 -2.46 6.62
N CYS A 41 25.29 -3.20 6.67
CA CYS A 41 24.15 -2.96 5.80
C CYS A 41 23.45 -1.64 6.15
N PRO A 42 22.62 -1.07 5.25
CA PRO A 42 21.73 0.01 5.63
C PRO A 42 20.83 -0.40 6.80
N ASN A 43 20.57 0.52 7.73
CA ASN A 43 19.85 0.23 8.98
C ASN A 43 18.48 -0.41 8.71
N GLY A 44 18.25 -1.61 9.24
CA GLY A 44 17.04 -2.41 9.00
C GLY A 44 17.15 -3.44 7.88
N LEU A 45 18.33 -3.58 7.24
CA LEU A 45 18.63 -4.62 6.26
C LEU A 45 19.73 -5.56 6.77
N ALA A 46 19.79 -6.76 6.19
CA ALA A 46 20.76 -7.79 6.50
C ALA A 46 21.45 -8.30 5.21
N PHE A 47 22.66 -8.83 5.35
CA PHE A 47 23.50 -9.25 4.24
C PHE A 47 22.88 -10.45 3.49
N ALA A 48 22.55 -10.25 2.22
CA ALA A 48 21.93 -11.23 1.33
C ALA A 48 22.96 -11.98 0.47
N GLY A 49 24.22 -11.54 0.46
CA GLY A 49 25.30 -12.09 -0.37
C GLY A 49 25.69 -11.19 -1.54
N LYS A 50 26.80 -11.54 -2.20
CA LYS A 50 27.37 -10.74 -3.29
C LYS A 50 26.40 -10.56 -4.45
N ALA A 51 26.12 -9.30 -4.78
CA ALA A 51 25.20 -8.89 -5.85
C ALA A 51 23.77 -9.46 -5.68
N LYS A 52 23.33 -9.64 -4.43
CA LYS A 52 21.99 -10.08 -4.06
C LYS A 52 21.30 -9.04 -3.19
N GLY A 53 19.98 -9.15 -3.13
CA GLY A 53 19.14 -8.35 -2.25
C GLY A 53 18.60 -7.08 -2.89
N LEU A 54 18.06 -6.21 -2.04
CA LEU A 54 17.35 -4.99 -2.40
C LEU A 54 18.30 -3.87 -2.79
N ILE A 55 19.38 -3.69 -2.01
CA ILE A 55 20.33 -2.60 -2.20
C ILE A 55 21.73 -3.08 -1.81
N GLN A 56 22.69 -2.80 -2.68
CA GLN A 56 24.08 -3.26 -2.56
C GLN A 56 24.15 -4.80 -2.47
N ASN A 57 24.31 -5.33 -1.26
CA ASN A 57 24.40 -6.76 -0.97
C ASN A 57 23.45 -7.14 0.19
N CYS A 58 22.45 -6.30 0.45
CA CYS A 58 21.59 -6.37 1.63
C CYS A 58 20.12 -6.44 1.21
N ASP A 59 19.32 -7.19 1.96
CA ASP A 59 17.87 -7.32 1.79
C ASP A 59 17.19 -7.30 3.17
N TYR A 60 15.86 -7.36 3.20
CA TYR A 60 15.12 -7.39 4.44
C TYR A 60 15.48 -8.62 5.28
N PRO A 61 15.60 -8.49 6.62
CA PRO A 61 15.98 -9.58 7.53
C PRO A 61 15.14 -10.85 7.34
N HIS A 62 13.82 -10.72 7.19
CA HIS A 62 12.92 -11.86 7.00
C HIS A 62 13.16 -12.63 5.69
N ARG A 63 13.73 -12.00 4.65
CA ARG A 63 14.05 -12.66 3.37
C ARG A 63 15.36 -13.42 3.40
N VAL A 64 16.32 -12.95 4.20
CA VAL A 64 17.62 -13.59 4.36
C VAL A 64 17.65 -14.58 5.52
N GLY A 65 16.60 -14.59 6.36
CA GLY A 65 16.51 -15.45 7.53
C GLY A 65 17.30 -14.91 8.72
N CYS A 66 17.19 -13.61 9.01
CA CYS A 66 17.77 -12.99 10.20
C CYS A 66 16.69 -12.55 11.20
N PRO A 67 16.81 -12.83 12.52
CA PRO A 67 17.88 -13.59 13.18
C PRO A 67 18.01 -15.03 12.66
N GLY A 68 19.25 -15.49 12.51
CA GLY A 68 19.55 -16.80 11.93
C GLY A 68 19.44 -17.93 12.95
N ASN A 69 19.17 -19.14 12.44
CA ASN A 69 19.16 -20.36 13.25
C ASN A 69 20.55 -20.72 13.82
N ASP A 70 21.60 -20.12 13.27
CA ASP A 70 22.98 -20.20 13.74
C ASP A 70 23.28 -19.27 14.93
N GLY A 71 22.29 -18.54 15.42
CA GLY A 71 22.42 -17.58 16.52
C GLY A 71 22.85 -16.19 16.07
N SER A 72 22.97 -15.94 14.76
CA SER A 72 23.24 -14.60 14.24
C SER A 72 22.07 -13.64 14.49
N THR A 73 22.36 -12.39 14.83
CA THR A 73 21.36 -11.36 15.15
C THR A 73 21.63 -10.05 14.43
N MET A 74 20.73 -9.06 14.56
CA MET A 74 21.01 -7.69 14.13
C MET A 74 21.99 -7.04 15.12
N GLY A 75 23.12 -6.53 14.64
CA GLY A 75 24.12 -5.82 15.42
C GLY A 75 23.89 -4.32 15.52
N GLN A 76 23.23 -3.71 14.53
CA GLN A 76 22.90 -2.29 14.54
C GLN A 76 21.70 -2.02 15.47
N ALA A 77 21.76 -0.91 16.21
CA ALA A 77 20.59 -0.40 16.92
C ALA A 77 19.55 0.19 15.94
N PRO A 78 18.24 0.12 16.27
CA PRO A 78 17.21 0.72 15.44
C PRO A 78 17.36 2.25 15.37
N ILE A 79 17.28 2.79 14.14
CA ILE A 79 17.18 4.22 13.89
C ILE A 79 15.75 4.49 13.42
N GLY A 80 14.91 4.95 14.35
CA GLY A 80 13.49 5.18 14.10
C GLY A 80 13.17 6.58 13.58
N THR A 81 12.20 6.66 12.69
CA THR A 81 11.51 7.90 12.25
C THR A 81 10.00 7.71 12.35
N ASP A 82 9.21 8.71 11.96
CA ASP A 82 7.75 8.61 11.99
C ASP A 82 7.26 7.42 11.15
N ASN A 83 6.52 6.50 11.78
CA ASN A 83 6.02 5.24 11.22
C ASN A 83 7.08 4.20 10.79
N CYS A 84 8.36 4.45 11.02
CA CYS A 84 9.46 3.56 10.65
C CYS A 84 10.32 3.24 11.88
N PRO A 85 10.14 2.08 12.52
CA PRO A 85 11.03 1.61 13.60
C PRO A 85 12.50 1.45 13.14
N TRP A 86 12.72 1.14 11.87
CA TRP A 86 14.03 1.11 11.21
C TRP A 86 14.00 1.92 9.91
N LEU A 87 15.16 2.40 9.45
CA LEU A 87 15.22 3.19 8.20
C LEU A 87 14.71 2.42 6.99
N TYR A 88 14.97 1.10 6.93
CA TYR A 88 14.40 0.22 5.93
C TYR A 88 13.57 -0.86 6.60
N GLY A 89 12.37 -1.09 6.09
CA GLY A 89 11.51 -2.16 6.58
C GLY A 89 10.09 -2.07 6.06
N VAL A 90 9.30 -3.06 6.47
CA VAL A 90 7.86 -3.12 6.27
C VAL A 90 7.24 -3.30 7.64
N PHE A 91 6.29 -2.45 8.01
CA PHE A 91 5.76 -2.36 9.38
C PHE A 91 4.25 -2.20 9.39
N ALA A 92 3.60 -2.74 10.42
CA ALA A 92 2.16 -2.61 10.58
C ALA A 92 1.71 -1.14 10.71
N HIS A 93 0.57 -0.81 10.11
CA HIS A 93 -0.08 0.47 10.37
C HIS A 93 -0.83 0.43 11.71
N GLN A 94 -0.71 1.50 12.49
CA GLN A 94 -1.12 1.54 13.90
C GLN A 94 -2.62 1.32 14.12
N THR A 95 -3.45 1.71 13.16
CA THR A 95 -4.92 1.66 13.29
C THR A 95 -5.63 0.91 12.15
N SER A 96 -4.88 0.28 11.23
CA SER A 96 -5.49 -0.37 10.06
C SER A 96 -4.65 -1.54 9.59
N CYS A 97 -5.10 -2.77 9.82
CA CYS A 97 -4.35 -3.93 9.33
C CYS A 97 -4.48 -4.16 7.82
N THR A 98 -5.38 -3.46 7.16
CA THR A 98 -5.42 -3.48 5.68
C THR A 98 -4.31 -2.60 5.08
N ARG A 99 -3.60 -1.84 5.93
CA ARG A 99 -2.53 -0.93 5.54
C ARG A 99 -1.26 -1.27 6.29
N TYR A 100 -0.14 -0.88 5.71
CA TYR A 100 1.17 -1.02 6.32
C TYR A 100 2.08 0.09 5.82
N TRP A 101 3.18 0.30 6.52
CA TRP A 101 4.21 1.26 6.17
C TRP A 101 5.34 0.54 5.45
N GLN A 102 5.71 1.05 4.28
CA GLN A 102 6.95 0.69 3.61
C GLN A 102 7.96 1.81 3.83
N CYS A 103 9.06 1.49 4.49
CA CYS A 103 10.09 2.45 4.86
C CYS A 103 11.26 2.33 3.90
N TRP A 104 11.62 3.47 3.30
CA TRP A 104 12.80 3.62 2.47
C TRP A 104 13.65 4.75 3.01
N ASN A 105 14.78 4.41 3.61
CA ASN A 105 15.69 5.36 4.25
C ASN A 105 14.98 6.32 5.24
N GLY A 106 14.09 5.79 6.08
CA GLY A 106 13.30 6.54 7.06
C GLY A 106 12.09 7.29 6.49
N THR A 107 11.86 7.22 5.18
CA THR A 107 10.65 7.77 4.55
C THR A 107 9.56 6.71 4.51
N ALA A 108 8.50 6.90 5.29
CA ALA A 108 7.34 6.02 5.32
C ALA A 108 6.40 6.30 4.15
N THR A 109 6.07 5.27 3.39
CA THR A 109 4.99 5.30 2.40
C THR A 109 3.88 4.36 2.84
N ILE A 110 2.65 4.87 2.90
CA ILE A 110 1.49 4.02 3.22
C ILE A 110 1.18 3.11 2.04
N GLN A 111 1.10 1.81 2.33
CA GLN A 111 0.69 0.79 1.38
C GLN A 111 -0.64 0.19 1.82
N GLN A 112 -1.39 -0.31 0.84
CA GLN A 112 -2.66 -0.98 1.05
C GLN A 112 -2.49 -2.43 0.61
N CYS A 113 -2.84 -3.38 1.47
CA CYS A 113 -2.86 -4.78 1.09
C CYS A 113 -3.83 -4.99 -0.08
N PRO A 114 -3.44 -5.80 -1.08
CA PRO A 114 -4.28 -6.08 -2.22
C PRO A 114 -5.51 -6.86 -1.78
N PHE A 115 -6.63 -6.62 -2.46
CA PHE A 115 -7.92 -7.16 -2.06
C PHE A 115 -8.14 -6.91 -0.57
N SER A 116 -8.64 -7.87 0.19
CA SER A 116 -8.93 -7.70 1.62
C SER A 116 -7.96 -8.50 2.50
N LEU A 117 -6.73 -8.67 2.03
CA LEU A 117 -5.68 -9.25 2.84
C LEU A 117 -5.27 -8.28 3.94
N LEU A 118 -4.72 -8.82 5.01
CA LEU A 118 -4.23 -8.05 6.15
C LEU A 118 -2.73 -8.17 6.22
N TYR A 119 -2.08 -7.09 6.62
CA TYR A 119 -0.66 -7.12 6.87
C TYR A 119 -0.38 -8.04 8.07
N ASN A 120 0.33 -9.11 7.79
CA ASN A 120 0.83 -10.06 8.76
C ASN A 120 2.28 -9.66 9.11
N ASP A 121 2.47 -9.14 10.32
CA ASP A 121 3.77 -8.64 10.77
C ASP A 121 4.80 -9.77 10.94
N VAL A 122 4.37 -11.01 11.17
CA VAL A 122 5.27 -12.17 11.34
C VAL A 122 5.99 -12.50 10.04
N ILE A 123 5.26 -12.47 8.91
CA ILE A 123 5.83 -12.79 7.59
C ILE A 123 6.15 -11.54 6.76
N HIS A 124 5.92 -10.35 7.32
CA HIS A 124 6.10 -9.05 6.68
C HIS A 124 5.42 -8.91 5.32
N SER A 125 4.21 -9.46 5.19
CA SER A 125 3.46 -9.48 3.93
C SER A 125 1.96 -9.48 4.17
N CYS A 126 1.19 -9.26 3.11
CA CYS A 126 -0.26 -9.37 3.16
C CYS A 126 -0.68 -10.85 3.13
N ASP A 127 -1.49 -11.25 4.10
CA ASP A 127 -1.93 -12.62 4.33
C ASP A 127 -3.45 -12.68 4.54
N TRP A 128 -4.00 -13.88 4.55
CA TRP A 128 -5.40 -14.11 4.83
C TRP A 128 -5.76 -13.70 6.26
N PRO A 129 -6.95 -13.14 6.48
CA PRO A 129 -7.37 -12.71 7.81
C PRO A 129 -7.28 -13.78 8.91
N ASP A 130 -7.49 -15.04 8.57
CA ASP A 130 -7.38 -16.16 9.52
C ASP A 130 -5.95 -16.36 10.05
N ASN A 131 -4.93 -15.86 9.34
CA ASN A 131 -3.52 -15.89 9.72
C ASN A 131 -3.06 -14.64 10.50
N VAL A 132 -3.97 -13.68 10.76
CA VAL A 132 -3.65 -12.41 11.46
C VAL A 132 -4.62 -12.22 12.65
N PRO A 133 -4.52 -13.05 13.70
CA PRO A 133 -5.51 -13.13 14.77
C PRO A 133 -5.62 -11.86 15.63
N ASP A 134 -4.53 -11.11 15.77
CA ASP A 134 -4.48 -9.88 16.57
C ASP A 134 -5.10 -8.69 15.84
N CYS A 135 -5.41 -8.84 14.55
CA CYS A 135 -6.23 -7.87 13.87
C CYS A 135 -7.71 -8.14 14.20
N GLN A 136 -8.33 -7.19 14.89
CA GLN A 136 -9.71 -7.30 15.37
C GLN A 136 -10.70 -7.45 14.21
N LYS A 137 -11.41 -8.58 14.12
CA LYS A 137 -12.58 -8.72 13.23
C LYS A 137 -13.50 -7.53 13.50
N HIS A 138 -13.68 -6.66 12.51
CA HIS A 138 -14.40 -5.42 12.67
C HIS A 138 -15.83 -5.72 13.15
N PRO A 139 -16.42 -4.95 14.09
CA PRO A 139 -17.74 -5.27 14.65
C PRO A 139 -18.83 -5.52 13.60
N ILE A 140 -18.79 -4.78 12.49
CA ILE A 140 -19.69 -4.95 11.33
C ILE A 140 -19.65 -6.36 10.71
N CYS A 141 -18.48 -7.00 10.69
CA CYS A 141 -18.25 -8.31 10.07
C CYS A 141 -17.96 -9.40 11.13
N LYS A 142 -18.38 -9.16 12.38
CA LYS A 142 -18.12 -10.09 13.48
C LYS A 142 -18.83 -11.43 13.26
N ASP A 143 -20.11 -11.36 12.90
CA ASP A 143 -20.97 -12.54 12.75
C ASP A 143 -20.86 -13.14 11.34
N GLU A 144 -20.67 -12.29 10.33
CA GLU A 144 -20.52 -12.68 8.92
C GLU A 144 -19.16 -12.21 8.39
N PRO A 145 -18.09 -13.02 8.54
CA PRO A 145 -16.75 -12.62 8.14
C PRO A 145 -16.59 -12.54 6.62
N ASN A 146 -17.41 -13.25 5.84
CA ASN A 146 -17.38 -13.27 4.39
C ASN A 146 -18.81 -13.11 3.85
N GLY A 147 -19.19 -11.89 3.45
CA GLY A 147 -20.57 -11.62 3.04
C GLY A 147 -20.84 -10.16 2.74
N HIS A 148 -22.09 -9.85 2.43
CA HIS A 148 -22.55 -8.48 2.20
C HIS A 148 -23.43 -8.04 3.37
N ILE A 149 -23.11 -6.89 3.98
CA ILE A 149 -23.85 -6.32 5.11
C ILE A 149 -24.51 -5.02 4.65
N PRO A 150 -25.84 -4.87 4.78
CA PRO A 150 -26.53 -3.64 4.41
C PRO A 150 -26.07 -2.47 5.29
N ILE A 151 -26.07 -1.27 4.72
CA ILE A 151 -25.84 -0.03 5.47
C ILE A 151 -27.19 0.63 5.70
N GLU A 152 -27.52 0.86 6.97
CA GLU A 152 -28.76 1.56 7.33
C GLU A 152 -28.88 2.89 6.58
N LYS A 153 -30.07 3.13 6.01
CA LYS A 153 -30.42 4.36 5.26
C LYS A 153 -29.54 4.63 4.03
N SER A 154 -28.76 3.66 3.56
CA SER A 154 -27.99 3.78 2.33
C SER A 154 -28.43 2.74 1.31
N CYS A 155 -29.32 3.13 0.40
CA CYS A 155 -29.79 2.26 -0.67
C CYS A 155 -28.67 1.85 -1.62
N GLY A 156 -27.78 2.78 -1.99
CA GLY A 156 -26.75 2.53 -3.00
C GLY A 156 -25.44 1.96 -2.46
N ARG A 157 -25.31 1.70 -1.15
CA ARG A 157 -24.05 1.29 -0.52
C ARG A 157 -24.25 0.13 0.45
N PHE A 158 -23.24 -0.72 0.53
CA PHE A 158 -23.21 -1.85 1.45
C PHE A 158 -21.76 -2.16 1.85
N TRP A 159 -21.58 -2.93 2.91
CA TRP A 159 -20.26 -3.46 3.26
C TRP A 159 -20.06 -4.83 2.63
N LEU A 160 -18.97 -5.03 1.92
CA LEU A 160 -18.45 -6.35 1.59
C LEU A 160 -17.45 -6.76 2.67
N CYS A 161 -17.83 -7.71 3.52
CA CYS A 161 -16.97 -8.35 4.48
C CYS A 161 -16.12 -9.41 3.80
N VAL A 162 -14.81 -9.34 3.99
CA VAL A 162 -13.88 -10.40 3.59
C VAL A 162 -12.94 -10.66 4.76
N GLY A 163 -12.97 -11.89 5.27
CA GLY A 163 -12.35 -12.35 6.51
C GLY A 163 -12.50 -11.38 7.68
N GLY A 164 -13.71 -10.84 7.89
CA GLY A 164 -14.02 -10.01 9.06
C GLY A 164 -13.76 -8.52 8.88
N TYR A 165 -13.45 -8.04 7.67
CA TYR A 165 -13.22 -6.61 7.40
C TYR A 165 -14.19 -6.04 6.37
N PRO A 166 -14.91 -4.95 6.71
CA PRO A 166 -15.91 -4.37 5.83
C PRO A 166 -15.25 -3.47 4.79
N ARG A 167 -15.70 -3.58 3.55
CA ARG A 167 -15.33 -2.68 2.45
C ARG A 167 -16.56 -2.00 1.90
N LEU A 168 -16.52 -0.68 1.85
CA LEU A 168 -17.65 0.08 1.33
C LEU A 168 -17.76 -0.15 -0.17
N GLN A 169 -18.82 -0.83 -0.58
CA GLN A 169 -19.19 -1.03 -1.97
C GLN A 169 -20.30 -0.07 -2.37
N ARG A 170 -20.40 0.17 -3.67
CA ARG A 170 -21.54 0.87 -4.28
C ARG A 170 -22.21 -0.04 -5.29
N CYS A 171 -23.53 -0.04 -5.26
CA CYS A 171 -24.29 -0.56 -6.37
C CYS A 171 -24.09 0.34 -7.61
N PRO A 172 -24.14 -0.24 -8.82
CA PRO A 172 -24.26 0.53 -10.06
C PRO A 172 -25.40 1.54 -10.02
N ALA A 173 -25.31 2.58 -10.85
CA ALA A 173 -26.34 3.61 -10.92
C ALA A 173 -27.72 3.00 -11.23
N GLY A 174 -28.75 3.45 -10.50
CA GLY A 174 -30.12 2.94 -10.63
C GLY A 174 -30.43 1.67 -9.83
N LEU A 175 -29.43 1.07 -9.18
CA LEU A 175 -29.61 -0.11 -8.32
C LEU A 175 -29.50 0.26 -6.83
N ALA A 176 -30.23 -0.49 -6.00
CA ALA A 176 -30.13 -0.45 -4.54
C ALA A 176 -29.76 -1.83 -4.00
N PHE A 177 -29.04 -1.87 -2.89
CA PHE A 177 -28.66 -3.11 -2.22
C PHE A 177 -29.87 -3.69 -1.48
N SER A 178 -30.26 -4.90 -1.87
CA SER A 178 -31.34 -5.67 -1.26
C SER A 178 -30.80 -6.42 -0.03
N PRO A 179 -31.27 -6.11 1.21
CA PRO A 179 -30.81 -6.80 2.41
C PRO A 179 -31.27 -8.26 2.47
N THR A 180 -32.33 -8.62 1.74
CA THR A 180 -32.82 -10.01 1.65
C THR A 180 -32.08 -10.78 0.55
N GLY A 181 -31.88 -10.15 -0.62
CA GLY A 181 -31.19 -10.78 -1.74
C GLY A 181 -29.66 -10.79 -1.62
N LEU A 182 -29.11 -10.01 -0.67
CA LEU A 182 -27.68 -9.76 -0.48
C LEU A 182 -26.95 -9.37 -1.78
N ARG A 183 -27.63 -8.60 -2.63
CA ARG A 183 -27.15 -8.16 -3.95
C ARG A 183 -27.81 -6.86 -4.37
N CYS A 184 -27.26 -6.22 -5.39
CA CYS A 184 -27.85 -5.03 -6.00
C CYS A 184 -29.03 -5.43 -6.90
N GLU A 185 -30.19 -4.83 -6.64
CA GLU A 185 -31.44 -5.01 -7.39
C GLU A 185 -31.95 -3.63 -7.85
N LEU A 186 -32.93 -3.57 -8.75
CA LEU A 186 -33.50 -2.29 -9.18
C LEU A 186 -34.03 -1.53 -7.96
N ALA A 187 -33.72 -0.23 -7.84
CA ALA A 187 -34.05 0.54 -6.65
C ALA A 187 -35.56 0.51 -6.32
N GLN A 188 -36.42 0.50 -7.35
CA GLN A 188 -37.88 0.38 -7.21
C GLN A 188 -38.36 -0.96 -6.60
N ASN A 189 -37.54 -2.01 -6.64
CA ASN A 189 -37.86 -3.32 -6.08
C ASN A 189 -37.36 -3.47 -4.63
N VAL A 190 -36.55 -2.52 -4.15
CA VAL A 190 -36.01 -2.53 -2.79
C VAL A 190 -36.85 -1.59 -1.93
N PRO A 191 -37.58 -2.10 -0.92
CA PRO A 191 -38.50 -1.29 -0.13
C PRO A 191 -37.82 -0.08 0.51
N GLY A 192 -38.39 1.11 0.34
CA GLY A 192 -37.85 2.36 0.89
C GLY A 192 -36.67 2.94 0.12
N CYS A 193 -36.34 2.35 -1.03
CA CYS A 193 -35.37 2.86 -1.99
C CYS A 193 -36.00 3.28 -3.31
N GLU A 194 -37.34 3.36 -3.38
CA GLU A 194 -38.02 3.78 -4.59
C GLU A 194 -37.61 5.22 -4.94
N PRO A 195 -37.30 5.51 -6.23
CA PRO A 195 -37.11 6.88 -6.65
C PRO A 195 -38.39 7.66 -6.37
N PRO A 196 -38.30 8.94 -5.97
CA PRO A 196 -39.48 9.79 -5.85
C PRO A 196 -40.23 9.74 -7.19
N PRO A 197 -41.59 9.73 -7.16
CA PRO A 197 -42.37 9.67 -8.38
C PRO A 197 -41.91 10.79 -9.30
N THR A 198 -41.29 10.43 -10.42
CA THR A 198 -41.06 11.36 -11.51
C THR A 198 -42.43 11.76 -11.99
N THR A 199 -42.82 13.01 -11.69
CA THR A 199 -43.91 13.67 -12.40
C THR A 199 -43.62 13.45 -13.88
N PRO A 200 -44.54 12.85 -14.66
CA PRO A 200 -44.36 12.82 -16.10
C PRO A 200 -44.15 14.27 -16.52
N ALA A 201 -43.00 14.55 -17.14
CA ALA A 201 -42.91 15.76 -17.93
C ALA A 201 -44.06 15.64 -18.93
N THR A 202 -45.04 16.54 -18.83
CA THR A 202 -45.98 16.72 -19.93
C THR A 202 -45.12 16.92 -21.15
N GLU A 203 -45.27 16.04 -22.14
CA GLU A 203 -44.91 16.34 -23.51
C GLU A 203 -45.86 17.47 -23.92
N ASP A 204 -45.57 18.69 -23.46
CA ASP A 204 -46.18 19.88 -24.01
C ASP A 204 -45.46 20.12 -25.33
N ASP A 205 -46.08 19.61 -26.39
CA ASP A 205 -45.89 20.03 -27.77
C ASP A 205 -46.02 21.57 -27.86
N ASP A 206 -44.92 22.31 -27.73
CA ASP A 206 -44.81 23.67 -28.28
C ASP A 206 -43.35 24.02 -28.63
N ASP A 207 -42.72 23.18 -29.44
CA ASP A 207 -41.54 23.55 -30.22
C ASP A 207 -41.98 24.33 -31.46
N SER A 208 -42.40 25.58 -31.25
CA SER A 208 -42.44 26.62 -32.30
C SER A 208 -42.80 27.99 -31.71
N LYS A 209 -41.81 28.65 -31.10
CA LYS A 209 -41.52 30.11 -31.19
C LYS A 209 -40.69 30.60 -30.01
N LEU A 210 -39.38 30.31 -30.01
CA LEU A 210 -38.41 31.23 -29.38
C LEU A 210 -37.00 31.13 -29.96
N ALA A 211 -36.89 30.90 -31.27
CA ALA A 211 -35.63 31.12 -32.00
C ALA A 211 -35.73 32.43 -32.78
N ASN A 212 -35.90 33.56 -32.09
CA ASN A 212 -35.58 34.91 -32.57
C ASN A 212 -35.98 35.95 -31.52
N GLN A 213 -35.13 36.13 -30.49
CA GLN A 213 -34.92 37.37 -29.75
C GLN A 213 -34.12 37.02 -28.49
N ILE A 214 -32.80 37.13 -28.55
CA ILE A 214 -31.92 37.71 -27.52
C ILE A 214 -30.58 37.91 -28.24
N GLN A 215 -30.49 39.07 -28.89
CA GLN A 215 -29.23 39.71 -29.24
C GLN A 215 -29.26 41.04 -28.47
N ALA A 216 -28.13 41.39 -27.85
CA ALA A 216 -27.88 42.56 -27.00
C ALA A 216 -28.27 42.39 -25.51
N ASP A 217 -27.29 41.97 -24.69
CA ASP A 217 -26.57 42.85 -23.77
C ASP A 217 -25.98 42.06 -22.59
N ALA A 218 -24.71 41.67 -22.73
CA ALA A 218 -23.87 41.21 -21.62
C ALA A 218 -22.62 42.11 -21.51
N PRO A 219 -22.28 42.61 -20.31
CA PRO A 219 -21.17 43.55 -20.10
C PRO A 219 -19.78 42.87 -20.17
N PRO A 220 -18.70 43.63 -20.49
CA PRO A 220 -17.39 43.07 -20.76
C PRO A 220 -16.66 42.63 -19.48
N ARG A 221 -16.15 41.38 -19.46
CA ARG A 221 -15.14 40.94 -18.49
C ARG A 221 -13.75 40.97 -19.11
N SER A 222 -12.84 41.67 -18.45
CA SER A 222 -11.44 41.88 -18.79
C SER A 222 -10.61 40.60 -18.67
N ARG A 223 -9.68 40.43 -19.62
CA ARG A 223 -8.66 39.35 -19.66
C ARG A 223 -7.45 39.69 -18.78
N PRO A 224 -6.80 38.70 -18.17
CA PRO A 224 -5.36 38.73 -17.97
C PRO A 224 -4.61 37.79 -18.92
N ASN A 225 -3.38 38.20 -19.24
CA ASN A 225 -2.48 37.72 -20.29
C ASN A 225 -2.09 36.24 -20.29
N ALA A 226 -1.95 35.70 -21.50
CA ALA A 226 -1.30 34.43 -21.80
C ALA A 226 0.23 34.54 -21.78
N ARG A 227 0.90 33.50 -21.28
CA ARG A 227 2.33 33.21 -21.52
C ARG A 227 2.45 32.25 -22.72
N PRO A 228 3.45 32.39 -23.62
CA PRO A 228 3.51 31.59 -24.84
C PRO A 228 4.09 30.20 -24.60
N GLN A 229 3.44 29.18 -25.16
CA GLN A 229 3.98 27.82 -25.28
C GLN A 229 4.88 27.72 -26.52
N GLY A 230 6.07 27.16 -26.32
CA GLY A 230 7.07 26.94 -27.36
C GLY A 230 6.67 25.85 -28.35
N GLN A 231 7.04 26.08 -29.61
CA GLN A 231 6.89 25.18 -30.74
C GLN A 231 7.88 24.01 -30.62
N PHE A 232 7.41 22.78 -30.80
CA PHE A 232 8.25 21.68 -31.27
C PHE A 232 7.70 21.16 -32.61
N ARG A 233 8.59 21.21 -33.60
CA ARG A 233 8.39 20.85 -35.01
C ARG A 233 8.80 19.38 -35.17
N PRO A 234 8.02 18.54 -35.88
CA PRO A 234 8.45 17.17 -36.17
C PRO A 234 9.41 17.17 -37.37
N GLN A 235 10.49 16.40 -37.30
CA GLN A 235 11.29 16.03 -38.46
C GLN A 235 11.15 14.52 -38.73
N ASN A 236 10.72 14.21 -39.95
CA ASN A 236 10.78 12.87 -40.53
C ASN A 236 12.15 12.63 -41.18
N GLY A 237 12.73 11.46 -40.89
CA GLY A 237 13.32 10.51 -41.86
C GLY A 237 14.56 10.88 -42.67
N LYS A 238 15.66 10.18 -42.39
CA LYS A 238 16.50 9.46 -43.37
C LYS A 238 17.17 8.27 -42.70
#